data_AF-A0A932P9K2-F1
#
_entry.id   AF-A0A932P9K2-F1
#
_cell.length_a   1.000
_cell.length_b   1.000
_cell.length_c   1.000
_cell.angle_alpha   90.00
_cell.angle_beta   90.00
_cell.angle_gamma   90.00
#
_symmetry.space_group_name_H-M   'P 1'
#
loop_
_entity.id
_entity.type
_entity.pdbx_description
1 polymer ?
#
loop_
_entity_poly.entity_id
_entity_poly.type
_entity_poly.pdbx_seq_one_letter_code
_entity_poly.pdbx_strand_id
1 'polypeptide(L)' 'MWAENQWKVYLDSEEAIENAIHYVEDNPIKEGKPPQTWRFVTPFAGINRSGWTTYH' A
#
# COMPACT_ATOMS: atom_id res chain seq x y z
N MET A 1 -21.19 -2.54 4.04
CA MET A 1 -21.57 -1.11 3.89
C MET A 1 -20.32 -0.36 3.50
N TRP A 2 -20.37 0.48 2.47
CA TRP A 2 -19.22 1.28 2.00
C TRP A 2 -19.47 2.75 2.34
N ALA A 3 -18.40 3.49 2.66
CA ALA A 3 -18.48 4.94 2.80
C ALA A 3 -18.43 5.61 1.41
N GLU A 4 -19.14 6.73 1.26
CA GLU A 4 -19.07 7.57 0.06
C GLU A 4 -17.76 8.37 0.07
N ASN A 5 -17.18 8.67 -1.12
CA ASN A 5 -15.91 9.39 -1.33
C ASN A 5 -14.61 8.62 -1.01
N GLN A 6 -14.29 7.65 -1.87
CA GLN A 6 -13.04 6.90 -1.81
C GLN A 6 -11.82 7.70 -2.27
N TRP A 7 -10.68 7.46 -1.62
CA TRP A 7 -9.38 7.99 -2.01
C TRP A 7 -8.76 7.10 -3.09
N LYS A 8 -8.26 7.69 -4.19
CA LYS A 8 -7.53 6.99 -5.26
C LYS A 8 -6.19 7.67 -5.53
N VAL A 9 -5.11 6.90 -5.46
CA VAL A 9 -3.74 7.33 -5.81
C VAL A 9 -3.09 6.25 -6.66
N TYR A 10 -2.29 6.67 -7.64
CA TYR A 10 -1.47 5.78 -8.45
C TYR A 10 -0.10 5.59 -7.77
N LEU A 11 0.32 4.34 -7.62
CA LEU A 11 1.64 3.96 -7.09
C LEU A 11 2.39 3.27 -8.23
N ASP A 12 3.18 4.04 -8.97
CA ASP A 12 3.81 3.65 -10.24
C ASP A 12 5.30 3.30 -10.11
N SER A 13 5.86 3.41 -8.91
CA SER A 13 7.23 3.04 -8.58
C SER A 13 7.29 2.18 -7.32
N GLU A 14 8.36 1.39 -7.19
CA GLU A 14 8.61 0.60 -5.97
C GLU A 14 8.73 1.51 -4.74
N GLU A 15 9.43 2.64 -4.87
CA GLU A 15 9.55 3.65 -3.81
C GLU A 15 8.19 4.21 -3.36
N ALA A 16 7.27 4.49 -4.30
CA ALA A 16 5.92 4.96 -3.96
C ALA A 16 5.13 3.90 -3.18
N ILE A 17 5.28 2.62 -3.55
CA ILE A 17 4.64 1.50 -2.86
C ILE A 17 5.21 1.34 -1.45
N GLU A 18 6.53 1.36 -1.29
CA GLU A 18 7.21 1.25 0.00
C GLU A 18 6.78 2.39 0.95
N ASN A 19 6.77 3.63 0.46
CA ASN A 19 6.29 4.77 1.23
C ASN A 19 4.82 4.63 1.65
N ALA A 20 3.96 4.10 0.79
CA ALA A 20 2.55 3.86 1.11
C ALA A 20 2.38 2.75 2.16
N ILE A 21 3.20 1.70 2.11
CA ILE A 21 3.23 0.63 3.14
C ILE A 21 3.60 1.24 4.49
N HIS A 22 4.69 2.02 4.55
CA HIS A 22 5.11 2.70 5.78
C HIS A 22 4.03 3.63 6.33
N TYR A 23 3.33 4.36 5.46
CA TYR A 23 2.21 5.21 5.89
C TYR A 23 1.12 4.40 6.62
N VAL A 24 0.75 3.23 6.10
CA VAL A 24 -0.27 2.36 6.71
C VAL A 24 0.23 1.75 8.02
N GLU A 25 1.47 1.27 8.05
CA GLU A 25 2.09 0.67 9.25
C GLU A 25 2.24 1.68 10.41
N ASP A 26 2.58 2.93 10.08
CA ASP A 26 2.77 4.01 11.06
C ASP A 26 1.45 4.63 11.54
N ASN A 27 0.36 4.50 10.78
CA ASN A 27 -0.91 5.16 11.10
C ASN A 27 -1.45 4.80 12.51
N PRO A 28 -1.45 3.51 12.94
CA PRO A 28 -1.81 3.16 14.31
C PRO A 28 -0.98 3.90 15.35
N ILE A 29 0.34 4.01 15.14
CA ILE A 29 1.25 4.69 16.07
C ILE A 29 0.92 6.18 16.16
N LYS A 30 0.67 6.82 15.01
CA LYS A 30 0.25 8.24 14.92
C LYS A 30 -1.11 8.48 15.60
N GLU A 31 -1.98 7.48 15.61
CA GLU A 31 -3.26 7.49 16.34
C GLU A 31 -3.14 7.09 17.83
N GLY A 32 -1.92 6.84 18.35
CA GLY A 32 -1.70 6.42 19.73
C GLY A 32 -2.06 4.96 20.01
N LYS A 33 -2.17 4.13 18.98
CA LYS A 33 -2.46 2.70 19.05
C LYS A 33 -1.18 1.87 18.91
N PRO A 34 -1.15 0.62 19.41
CA PRO A 34 -0.05 -0.30 19.17
C PRO A 34 0.12 -0.62 17.68
N PRO A 35 1.35 -0.97 17.21
CA PRO A 35 1.58 -1.50 15.87
C PRO A 35 0.67 -2.70 15.55
N GLN A 36 0.17 -2.77 14.32
CA GLN A 36 -0.82 -3.76 13.90
C GLN A 36 -0.25 -4.71 12.85
N THR A 37 -0.66 -5.98 12.92
CA THR A 37 -0.36 -7.02 11.92
C THR A 37 -1.61 -7.82 11.61
N TRP A 38 -1.76 -8.28 10.37
CA TRP A 38 -2.95 -9.00 9.92
C TRP A 38 -2.57 -10.27 9.18
N ARG A 39 -3.20 -11.40 9.54
CA ARG A 39 -2.89 -12.73 8.97
C ARG A 39 -3.19 -12.87 7.47
N PHE A 40 -3.99 -11.97 6.91
CA PHE A 40 -4.38 -11.98 5.50
C PHE A 40 -3.52 -11.03 4.63
N VAL A 41 -2.58 -10.30 5.24
CA VAL A 41 -1.65 -9.44 4.51
C VAL A 41 -0.38 -10.23 4.21
N THR A 42 0.09 -10.11 2.96
CA THR A 42 1.36 -10.71 2.51
C THR A 42 2.37 -9.59 2.26
N PRO A 43 3.66 -9.77 2.63
CA PRO A 43 4.69 -8.79 2.34
C PRO A 43 4.80 -8.47 0.85
N PHE A 44 5.08 -7.20 0.53
CA PHE A 44 5.33 -6.78 -0.84
C PHE A 44 6.65 -7.36 -1.35
N ALA A 45 6.64 -7.91 -2.57
CA ALA A 45 7.77 -8.64 -3.17
C ALA A 45 8.42 -7.91 -4.35
N GLY A 46 8.18 -6.61 -4.50
CA GLY A 46 8.62 -5.81 -5.65
C GLY A 46 7.68 -5.90 -6.85
N ILE A 47 7.89 -5.02 -7.84
CA ILE A 47 7.08 -5.04 -9.07
C ILE A 47 7.73 -6.01 -10.05
N ASN A 48 6.97 -7.00 -10.53
CA ASN A 48 7.47 -7.90 -11.57
C ASN A 48 7.65 -7.14 -12.89
N ARG A 49 8.90 -6.82 -13.23
CA ARG A 49 9.28 -6.11 -14.47
C ARG A 49 9.12 -6.94 -15.75
N SER A 50 9.00 -8.27 -15.65
CA SER A 50 8.92 -9.17 -16.80
C SER A 50 7.53 -9.30 -17.44
N GLY A 51 6.48 -8.72 -16.83
CA GLY A 51 5.09 -8.86 -17.27
C GLY A 51 4.41 -7.58 -17.80
N TRP A 52 5.16 -6.51 -18.05
CA TRP A 52 4.58 -5.23 -18.45
C TRP A 52 4.12 -5.25 -19.90
N THR A 53 2.81 -5.12 -20.13
CA THR A 53 2.26 -4.72 -21.43
C THR A 53 2.23 -3.20 -21.47
N THR A 54 3.18 -2.58 -22.16
CA THR A 54 3.14 -1.13 -22.42
C THR A 54 2.05 -0.87 -23.45
N TYR A 55 0.94 -0.24 -23.04
CA TYR A 55 -0.02 0.30 -23.99
C TYR A 55 0.61 1.55 -24.62
N HIS A 56 0.98 1.45 -25.89
CA HIS A 56 1.42 2.58 -26.72
C HIS A 56 0.22 3.38 -27.23
#